data_AF-A0A6P0JTL4-F1
#
_entry.id   AF-A0A6P0JTL4-F1
#
_cell.length_a   1.000
_cell.length_b   1.000
_cell.length_c   1.000
_cell.angle_alpha   90.00
_cell.angle_beta   90.00
_cell.angle_gamma   90.00
#
_symmetry.space_group_name_H-M   'P 1'
#
loop_
_entity.id
_entity.type
_entity.pdbx_description
1 polymer ?
#
loop_
_entity_poly.entity_id
_entity_poly.type
_entity_poly.pdbx_seq_one_letter_code
_entity_poly.pdbx_strand_id
1 'polypeptide(L)'
;MKAGRLTAYLAVNQLTPREWTPQDIALLEETAQRTWTAVQQARAEAALRQSKDRLRLALESAQLGTWDWDIVENRFTWDTVCKTILGVPLDTEASLEVFFQALHPDERERLQQGIQEVLNPTNDGYHEAEYRVVGIEDQSERWVRAKGQVYFDATGNPLRFIGTILDITAKKQAEATIKTDLEATQLLRDLSTRLVSEDNVQVLYEEILAAAIHLLHADAGTMQILDEATQDLLMLATQGLDRTFVQHFYRVDASSNTSCGLALKNGTRSFINFNVPEVDDPHGSAKRHFQAGYLSAQSTPLISRNGK
;
A
#
# COMPACT_ATOMS: atom_id res chain seq x y z
N MET A 1 -43.88 -7.72 35.01
CA MET A 1 -42.76 -7.06 35.72
C MET A 1 -41.46 -7.77 35.38
N LYS A 2 -40.38 -7.07 35.01
CA LYS A 2 -39.02 -7.63 34.93
C LYS A 2 -38.14 -6.76 35.83
N ALA A 3 -37.51 -7.34 36.85
CA ALA A 3 -36.73 -6.63 37.88
C ALA A 3 -37.50 -5.54 38.68
N GLY A 4 -38.81 -5.72 38.93
CA GLY A 4 -39.60 -4.81 39.77
C GLY A 4 -39.96 -3.45 39.14
N ARG A 5 -39.65 -3.23 37.86
CA ARG A 5 -39.95 -1.96 37.16
C ARG A 5 -41.11 -2.14 36.18
N LEU A 6 -42.15 -1.31 36.33
CA LEU A 6 -43.28 -1.24 35.41
C LEU A 6 -42.77 -0.75 34.04
N THR A 7 -42.97 -1.54 32.98
CA THR A 7 -42.39 -1.30 31.64
C THR A 7 -43.44 -1.04 30.56
N ALA A 8 -44.68 -1.44 30.79
CA ALA A 8 -45.86 -1.07 30.02
C ALA A 8 -47.13 -1.40 30.81
N TYR A 9 -48.27 -0.85 30.39
CA TYR A 9 -49.61 -1.24 30.85
C TYR A 9 -50.53 -1.46 29.64
N LEU A 10 -51.50 -2.34 29.79
CA LEU A 10 -52.58 -2.55 28.83
C LEU A 10 -53.86 -1.99 29.46
N ALA A 11 -54.53 -1.08 28.76
CA ALA A 11 -55.79 -0.49 29.21
C ALA A 11 -56.85 -0.60 28.11
N VAL A 12 -58.08 -0.87 28.53
CA VAL A 12 -59.27 -0.89 27.68
C VAL A 12 -60.30 0.07 28.29
N ASN A 13 -60.86 0.95 27.47
CA ASN A 13 -61.77 2.01 27.90
C ASN A 13 -63.17 1.80 27.31
N GLN A 14 -64.20 2.31 27.99
CA GLN A 14 -65.58 2.29 27.49
C GLN A 14 -66.25 3.65 27.69
N LEU A 15 -67.07 4.06 26.70
CA LEU A 15 -67.75 5.36 26.69
C LEU A 15 -68.90 5.47 27.71
N THR A 16 -69.42 4.34 28.19
CA THR A 16 -70.48 4.26 29.19
C THR A 16 -70.00 3.46 30.41
N PRO A 17 -70.46 3.78 31.64
CA PRO A 17 -70.12 2.98 32.81
C PRO A 17 -70.48 1.51 32.61
N ARG A 18 -69.52 0.62 32.82
CA ARG A 18 -69.74 -0.83 32.86
C ARG A 18 -69.08 -1.44 34.08
N GLU A 19 -69.66 -2.52 34.59
CA GLU A 19 -68.97 -3.39 35.53
C GLU A 19 -68.09 -4.38 34.76
N TRP A 20 -66.83 -4.51 35.19
CA TRP A 20 -65.89 -5.47 34.63
C TRP A 20 -65.99 -6.76 35.43
N THR A 21 -66.43 -7.83 34.77
CA THR A 21 -66.56 -9.13 35.43
C THR A 21 -65.19 -9.75 35.70
N PRO A 22 -65.09 -10.70 36.64
CA PRO A 22 -63.84 -11.46 36.84
C PRO A 22 -63.32 -12.15 35.56
N GLN A 23 -64.23 -12.53 34.65
CA GLN A 23 -63.87 -13.13 33.36
C GLN A 23 -63.23 -12.09 32.40
N ASP A 24 -63.74 -10.86 32.37
CA ASP A 24 -63.16 -9.78 31.56
C ASP A 24 -61.74 -9.44 32.02
N ILE A 25 -61.53 -9.38 33.33
CA ILE A 25 -60.23 -9.10 33.94
C ILE A 25 -59.25 -10.23 33.60
N ALA A 26 -59.65 -11.50 33.80
CA ALA A 26 -58.82 -12.66 33.50
C ALA A 26 -58.41 -12.72 32.02
N LEU A 27 -59.35 -12.40 31.11
CA LEU A 27 -59.06 -12.35 29.67
C LEU A 27 -58.05 -11.24 29.33
N LEU A 28 -58.18 -10.06 29.94
CA LEU A 28 -57.24 -8.96 29.71
C LEU A 28 -55.85 -9.28 30.26
N GLU A 29 -55.76 -9.90 31.44
CA GLU A 29 -54.51 -10.35 32.05
C GLU A 29 -53.81 -11.40 31.18
N GLU A 30 -54.55 -12.41 30.72
CA GLU A 30 -54.00 -13.45 29.84
C GLU A 30 -53.52 -12.86 28.51
N THR A 31 -54.32 -11.96 27.92
CA THR A 31 -53.97 -11.27 26.68
C THR A 31 -52.71 -10.42 26.87
N ALA A 32 -52.64 -9.63 27.95
CA ALA A 32 -51.48 -8.82 28.29
C ALA A 32 -50.23 -9.69 28.45
N GLN A 33 -50.33 -10.81 29.16
CA GLN A 33 -49.21 -11.69 29.43
C GLN A 33 -48.69 -12.37 28.16
N ARG A 34 -49.59 -12.90 27.32
CA ARG A 34 -49.24 -13.56 26.05
C ARG A 34 -48.64 -12.58 25.04
N THR A 35 -49.25 -11.40 24.89
CA THR A 35 -48.80 -10.40 23.89
C THR A 35 -47.52 -9.69 24.33
N TRP A 36 -47.34 -9.43 25.63
CA TRP A 36 -46.14 -8.74 26.12
C TRP A 36 -44.86 -9.52 25.83
N THR A 37 -44.89 -10.85 26.00
CA THR A 37 -43.73 -11.71 25.73
C THR A 37 -43.33 -11.62 24.24
N ALA A 38 -44.31 -11.72 23.34
CA ALA A 38 -44.07 -11.60 21.90
C ALA A 38 -43.54 -10.21 21.51
N VAL A 39 -44.08 -9.14 22.10
CA VAL A 39 -43.61 -7.76 21.86
C VAL A 39 -42.17 -7.57 22.34
N GLN A 40 -41.80 -8.13 23.49
CA GLN A 40 -40.43 -8.05 24.01
C GLN A 40 -39.44 -8.81 23.11
N GLN A 41 -39.82 -10.00 22.66
CA GLN A 41 -39.00 -10.78 21.74
C GLN A 41 -38.81 -10.04 20.41
N ALA A 42 -39.89 -9.55 19.80
CA ALA A 42 -39.82 -8.81 18.54
C ALA A 42 -38.95 -7.53 18.68
N ARG A 43 -39.04 -6.82 19.80
CA ARG A 43 -38.18 -5.65 20.08
C ARG A 43 -36.71 -6.03 20.23
N ALA A 44 -36.40 -7.12 20.94
CA ALA A 44 -35.04 -7.59 21.11
C ALA A 44 -34.42 -8.05 19.78
N GLU A 45 -35.19 -8.78 18.97
CA GLU A 45 -34.79 -9.20 17.62
C GLU A 45 -34.57 -8.02 16.69
N ALA A 46 -35.48 -7.03 16.69
CA ALA A 46 -35.33 -5.81 15.91
C ALA A 46 -34.09 -5.00 16.32
N ALA A 47 -33.83 -4.87 17.63
CA ALA A 47 -32.65 -4.19 18.14
C ALA A 47 -31.35 -4.93 17.78
N LEU A 48 -31.35 -6.26 17.88
CA LEU A 48 -30.22 -7.08 17.47
C LEU A 48 -29.95 -6.95 15.96
N ARG A 49 -30.99 -7.00 15.13
CA ARG A 49 -30.89 -6.80 13.69
C ARG A 49 -30.31 -5.42 13.36
N GLN A 50 -30.85 -4.37 13.97
CA GLN A 50 -30.34 -3.01 13.77
C GLN A 50 -28.86 -2.87 14.18
N SER A 51 -28.45 -3.53 15.26
CA SER A 51 -27.05 -3.54 15.69
C SER A 51 -26.14 -4.24 14.67
N LYS A 52 -26.57 -5.42 14.17
CA LYS A 52 -25.83 -6.16 13.14
C LYS A 52 -25.73 -5.37 11.83
N ASP A 53 -26.80 -4.73 11.39
CA ASP A 53 -26.82 -3.93 10.16
C ASP A 53 -25.86 -2.73 10.28
N ARG A 54 -25.85 -2.04 11.43
CA ARG A 54 -24.90 -0.95 11.70
C ARG A 54 -23.45 -1.41 11.71
N LEU A 55 -23.16 -2.55 12.36
CA LEU A 55 -21.81 -3.12 12.37
C LEU A 55 -21.36 -3.50 10.96
N ARG A 56 -22.23 -4.17 10.20
CA ARG A 56 -21.95 -4.55 8.81
C ARG A 56 -21.63 -3.33 7.95
N LEU A 57 -22.46 -2.28 8.00
CA LEU A 57 -22.22 -1.04 7.26
C LEU A 57 -20.91 -0.36 7.66
N ALA A 58 -20.55 -0.38 8.95
CA ALA A 58 -19.29 0.17 9.43
C ALA A 58 -18.08 -0.61 8.87
N LEU A 59 -18.13 -1.95 8.87
CA LEU A 59 -17.09 -2.81 8.31
C LEU A 59 -16.96 -2.64 6.80
N GLU A 60 -18.08 -2.64 6.07
CA GLU A 60 -18.11 -2.44 4.61
C GLU A 60 -17.58 -1.06 4.22
N SER A 61 -18.02 0.00 4.90
CA SER A 61 -17.56 1.37 4.63
C SER A 61 -16.08 1.57 4.95
N ALA A 62 -15.55 0.85 5.92
CA ALA A 62 -14.14 0.87 6.28
C ALA A 62 -13.30 -0.14 5.49
N GLN A 63 -13.92 -0.96 4.63
CA GLN A 63 -13.30 -2.04 3.87
C GLN A 63 -12.52 -3.01 4.77
N LEU A 64 -13.05 -3.25 5.98
CA LEU A 64 -12.44 -4.13 6.97
C LEU A 64 -12.92 -5.56 6.76
N GLY A 65 -11.97 -6.48 6.64
CA GLY A 65 -12.22 -7.90 6.85
C GLY A 65 -12.15 -8.24 8.33
N THR A 66 -12.81 -9.33 8.71
CA THR A 66 -12.81 -9.86 10.07
C THR A 66 -12.26 -11.28 10.08
N TRP A 67 -11.57 -11.60 11.17
CA TRP A 67 -11.04 -12.93 11.42
C TRP A 67 -11.24 -13.28 12.89
N ASP A 68 -11.42 -14.56 13.16
CA ASP A 68 -11.80 -15.07 14.48
C ASP A 68 -11.22 -16.45 14.70
N TRP A 69 -10.24 -16.52 15.59
CA TRP A 69 -9.61 -17.77 16.01
C TRP A 69 -10.14 -18.18 17.38
N ASP A 70 -10.96 -19.22 17.37
CA ASP A 70 -11.29 -19.98 18.56
C ASP A 70 -10.10 -20.88 18.91
N ILE A 71 -9.38 -20.56 19.98
CA ILE A 71 -8.13 -21.23 20.34
C ILE A 71 -8.42 -22.58 20.99
N VAL A 72 -9.52 -22.68 21.74
CA VAL A 72 -9.92 -23.90 22.45
C VAL A 72 -10.34 -24.97 21.44
N GLU A 73 -11.15 -24.59 20.45
CA GLU A 73 -11.62 -25.51 19.41
C GLU A 73 -10.70 -25.56 18.19
N ASN A 74 -9.62 -24.76 18.21
CA ASN A 74 -8.70 -24.53 17.09
C ASN A 74 -9.41 -24.26 15.75
N ARG A 75 -10.48 -23.46 15.80
CA ARG A 75 -11.26 -23.10 14.61
C ARG A 75 -10.94 -21.67 14.22
N PHE A 76 -10.40 -21.49 13.02
CA PHE A 76 -10.17 -20.17 12.46
C PHE A 76 -11.28 -19.84 11.45
N THR A 77 -11.85 -18.64 11.55
CA THR A 77 -12.90 -18.18 10.63
C THR A 77 -12.49 -16.86 10.03
N TRP A 78 -12.62 -16.73 8.71
CA TRP A 78 -12.43 -15.48 7.97
C TRP A 78 -13.70 -15.12 7.22
N ASP A 79 -14.08 -13.84 7.24
CA ASP A 79 -15.12 -13.36 6.35
C ASP A 79 -14.63 -13.22 4.90
N THR A 80 -15.57 -12.91 4.01
CA THR A 80 -15.30 -12.76 2.57
C THR A 80 -14.25 -11.69 2.28
N VAL A 81 -14.24 -10.59 3.04
CA VAL A 81 -13.30 -9.49 2.81
C VAL A 81 -11.89 -9.89 3.24
N CYS A 82 -11.74 -10.54 4.38
CA CYS A 82 -10.47 -11.10 4.85
C CYS A 82 -9.88 -12.08 3.82
N LYS A 83 -10.70 -13.02 3.31
CA LYS A 83 -10.26 -13.94 2.25
C LYS A 83 -9.79 -13.23 0.98
N THR A 84 -10.53 -12.19 0.58
CA THR A 84 -10.17 -11.37 -0.59
C THR A 84 -8.84 -10.65 -0.39
N ILE A 85 -8.62 -10.07 0.79
CA ILE A 85 -7.36 -9.39 1.14
C ILE A 85 -6.17 -10.37 1.17
N LEU A 86 -6.38 -11.57 1.71
CA LEU A 86 -5.36 -12.63 1.72
C LEU A 86 -5.16 -13.30 0.35
N GLY A 87 -5.99 -12.97 -0.65
CA GLY A 87 -5.93 -13.54 -2.00
C GLY A 87 -6.13 -15.06 -2.01
N VAL A 88 -7.05 -15.56 -1.18
CA VAL A 88 -7.40 -16.99 -1.11
C VAL A 88 -8.79 -17.26 -1.70
N PRO A 89 -9.03 -18.44 -2.29
CA PRO A 89 -10.36 -18.80 -2.80
C PRO A 89 -11.42 -18.69 -1.70
N LEU A 90 -12.62 -18.20 -2.03
CA LEU A 90 -13.68 -17.94 -1.03
C LEU A 90 -14.19 -19.20 -0.32
N ASP A 91 -14.04 -20.38 -0.93
CA ASP A 91 -14.37 -21.69 -0.37
C ASP A 91 -13.24 -22.29 0.49
N THR A 92 -12.05 -21.67 0.51
CA THR A 92 -10.91 -22.12 1.32
C THR A 92 -11.27 -22.17 2.80
N GLU A 93 -10.96 -23.29 3.44
CA GLU A 93 -11.09 -23.43 4.88
C GLU A 93 -9.98 -22.64 5.58
N ALA A 94 -10.37 -21.73 6.48
CA ALA A 94 -9.44 -20.87 7.17
C ALA A 94 -8.67 -21.66 8.22
N SER A 95 -7.34 -21.54 8.20
CA SER A 95 -6.45 -22.17 9.17
C SER A 95 -5.21 -21.31 9.39
N LEU A 96 -4.52 -21.53 10.51
CA LEU A 96 -3.24 -20.87 10.75
C LEU A 96 -2.22 -21.21 9.66
N GLU A 97 -2.23 -22.45 9.16
CA GLU A 97 -1.34 -22.87 8.09
C GLU A 97 -1.56 -22.04 6.81
N VAL A 98 -2.82 -21.89 6.38
CA VAL A 98 -3.16 -21.08 5.19
C VAL A 98 -2.78 -19.61 5.42
N PHE A 99 -2.97 -19.08 6.63
CA PHE A 99 -2.52 -17.72 6.97
C PHE A 99 -1.01 -17.57 6.78
N PHE A 100 -0.20 -18.48 7.35
CA PHE A 100 1.26 -18.42 7.20
C PHE A 100 1.73 -18.65 5.76
N GLN A 101 1.00 -19.43 4.96
CA GLN A 101 1.26 -19.57 3.53
C GLN A 101 1.05 -18.27 2.76
N ALA A 102 0.00 -17.51 3.09
CA ALA A 102 -0.31 -16.22 2.49
C ALA A 102 0.60 -15.08 2.98
N LEU A 103 1.42 -15.28 4.01
CA LEU A 103 2.40 -14.27 4.45
C LEU A 103 3.61 -14.23 3.53
N HIS A 104 4.12 -13.02 3.28
CA HIS A 104 5.43 -12.84 2.65
C HIS A 104 6.51 -13.55 3.49
N PRO A 105 7.49 -14.26 2.87
CA PRO A 105 8.48 -15.06 3.60
C PRO A 105 9.19 -14.32 4.73
N ASP A 106 9.60 -13.08 4.48
CA ASP A 106 10.27 -12.21 5.47
C ASP A 106 9.43 -11.89 6.71
N GLU A 107 8.11 -12.03 6.64
CA GLU A 107 7.20 -11.63 7.72
C GLU A 107 6.87 -12.79 8.67
N ARG A 108 7.09 -14.04 8.25
CA ARG A 108 6.60 -15.24 8.95
C ARG A 108 7.13 -15.36 10.37
N GLU A 109 8.44 -15.24 10.55
CA GLU A 109 9.09 -15.37 11.86
C GLU A 109 8.62 -14.28 12.82
N ARG A 110 8.61 -13.03 12.35
CA ARG A 110 8.19 -11.86 13.14
C ARG A 110 6.73 -11.97 13.58
N LEU A 111 5.83 -12.37 12.69
CA LEU A 111 4.41 -12.52 13.01
C LEU A 111 4.15 -13.72 13.92
N GLN A 112 4.89 -14.81 13.75
CA GLN A 112 4.80 -15.95 14.66
C GLN A 112 5.20 -15.56 16.09
N GLN A 113 6.29 -14.80 16.26
CA GLN A 113 6.71 -14.29 17.57
C GLN A 113 5.66 -13.33 18.16
N GLY A 114 5.16 -12.37 17.37
CA GLY A 114 4.12 -11.44 17.82
C GLY A 114 2.82 -12.13 18.25
N ILE A 115 2.42 -13.20 17.55
CA ILE A 115 1.27 -14.02 17.94
C ILE A 115 1.55 -14.74 19.27
N GLN A 116 2.74 -15.32 19.46
CA GLN A 116 3.09 -15.97 20.73
C GLN A 116 3.10 -14.98 21.90
N GLU A 117 3.59 -13.76 21.66
CA GLU A 117 3.60 -12.69 22.66
C GLU A 117 2.19 -12.26 23.05
N VAL A 118 1.29 -11.98 22.10
CA VAL A 118 -0.07 -11.54 22.43
C VAL A 118 -0.89 -12.62 23.14
N LEU A 119 -0.58 -13.90 22.89
CA LEU A 119 -1.21 -15.03 23.58
C LEU A 119 -0.70 -15.24 25.01
N ASN A 120 0.33 -14.50 25.45
CA ASN A 120 0.78 -14.55 26.82
C ASN A 120 -0.14 -13.72 27.74
N PRO A 121 -0.74 -14.31 28.79
CA PRO A 121 -1.64 -13.59 29.71
C PRO A 121 -1.00 -12.46 30.50
N THR A 122 0.33 -12.34 30.50
CA THR A 122 1.01 -11.17 31.10
C THR A 122 0.80 -9.89 30.28
N ASN A 123 0.39 -10.02 29.01
CA ASN A 123 0.11 -8.90 28.11
C ASN A 123 -1.39 -8.56 28.14
N ASP A 124 -1.75 -7.39 27.61
CA ASP A 124 -3.15 -6.93 27.56
C ASP A 124 -3.99 -7.63 26.47
N GLY A 125 -3.39 -8.56 25.72
CA GLY A 125 -4.02 -9.30 24.64
C GLY A 125 -4.29 -8.47 23.38
N TYR A 126 -3.92 -7.19 23.35
CA TYR A 126 -4.07 -6.36 22.16
C TYR A 126 -2.88 -6.54 21.23
N HIS A 127 -3.14 -6.71 19.93
CA HIS A 127 -2.09 -6.80 18.92
C HIS A 127 -2.45 -5.95 17.70
N GLU A 128 -1.49 -5.17 17.23
CA GLU A 128 -1.57 -4.42 15.99
C GLU A 128 -0.28 -4.59 15.21
N ALA A 129 -0.40 -4.98 13.94
CA ALA A 129 0.74 -5.16 13.06
C ALA A 129 0.41 -4.73 11.63
N GLU A 130 1.37 -4.09 10.99
CA GLU A 130 1.43 -3.94 9.53
C GLU A 130 2.42 -4.96 8.97
N TYR A 131 2.04 -5.68 7.92
CA TYR A 131 2.87 -6.71 7.30
C TYR A 131 2.47 -6.93 5.84
N ARG A 132 3.30 -7.69 5.12
CA ARG A 132 3.08 -8.06 3.72
C ARG A 132 2.47 -9.45 3.60
N VAL A 133 1.48 -9.56 2.73
CA VAL A 133 0.89 -10.83 2.29
C VAL A 133 1.15 -11.00 0.80
N VAL A 134 1.24 -12.24 0.34
CA VAL A 134 1.30 -12.60 -1.07
C VAL A 134 0.08 -13.46 -1.35
N GLY A 135 -0.81 -12.96 -2.21
CA GLY A 135 -2.06 -13.66 -2.52
C GLY A 135 -1.79 -15.05 -3.08
N ILE A 136 -2.48 -16.07 -2.58
CA ILE A 136 -2.29 -17.46 -3.00
C ILE A 136 -2.73 -17.63 -4.47
N GLU A 137 -3.84 -17.02 -4.86
CA GLU A 137 -4.38 -17.13 -6.23
C GLU A 137 -3.65 -16.24 -7.24
N ASP A 138 -3.38 -14.98 -6.87
CA ASP A 138 -2.92 -13.96 -7.81
C ASP A 138 -1.44 -13.59 -7.66
N GLN A 139 -0.74 -14.18 -6.68
CA GLN A 139 0.67 -13.92 -6.38
C GLN A 139 0.98 -12.42 -6.17
N SER A 140 -0.05 -11.62 -5.87
CA SER A 140 0.09 -10.18 -5.72
C SER A 140 0.48 -9.85 -4.28
N GLU A 141 1.56 -9.09 -4.14
CA GLU A 141 1.98 -8.57 -2.83
C GLU A 141 1.05 -7.43 -2.40
N ARG A 142 0.59 -7.49 -1.14
CA ARG A 142 -0.24 -6.46 -0.51
C ARG A 142 0.32 -6.12 0.85
N TRP A 143 0.22 -4.85 1.21
CA TRP A 143 0.41 -4.41 2.59
C TRP A 143 -0.92 -4.46 3.32
N VAL A 144 -0.93 -5.12 4.48
CA VAL A 144 -2.10 -5.23 5.33
C VAL A 144 -1.81 -4.71 6.72
N ARG A 145 -2.84 -4.19 7.36
CA ARG A 145 -2.84 -3.85 8.77
C ARG A 145 -3.87 -4.71 9.49
N ALA A 146 -3.43 -5.50 10.45
CA ALA A 146 -4.31 -6.30 11.29
C ALA A 146 -4.31 -5.77 12.72
N LYS A 147 -5.50 -5.74 13.33
CA LYS A 147 -5.71 -5.43 14.75
C LYS A 147 -6.51 -6.55 15.38
N GLY A 148 -6.14 -7.01 16.56
CA GLY A 148 -6.88 -8.07 17.24
C GLY A 148 -6.81 -7.96 18.76
N GLN A 149 -7.75 -8.65 19.41
CA GLN A 149 -7.84 -8.77 20.86
C GLN A 149 -7.95 -10.25 21.24
N VAL A 150 -7.05 -10.68 22.13
CA VAL A 150 -7.12 -11.98 22.80
C VAL A 150 -7.99 -11.84 24.04
N TYR A 151 -8.89 -12.80 24.22
CA TYR A 151 -9.70 -12.96 25.43
C TYR A 151 -9.18 -14.16 26.21
N PHE A 152 -8.95 -13.96 27.50
CA PHE A 152 -8.44 -14.98 28.42
C PHE A 152 -9.51 -15.45 29.39
N ASP A 153 -9.36 -16.68 29.89
CA ASP A 153 -10.15 -17.17 31.02
C ASP A 153 -9.66 -16.60 32.37
N ALA A 154 -10.35 -16.94 33.45
CA ALA A 154 -10.00 -16.50 34.80
C ALA A 154 -8.63 -17.01 35.31
N THR A 155 -8.05 -18.02 34.65
CA THR A 155 -6.75 -18.60 34.97
C THR A 155 -5.62 -18.12 34.06
N GLY A 156 -5.93 -17.26 33.08
CA GLY A 156 -4.96 -16.72 32.12
C GLY A 156 -4.75 -17.58 30.88
N ASN A 157 -5.61 -18.55 30.57
CA ASN A 157 -5.50 -19.28 29.30
C ASN A 157 -6.20 -18.51 28.18
N PRO A 158 -5.59 -18.38 26.99
CA PRO A 158 -6.21 -17.70 25.86
C PRO A 158 -7.36 -18.54 25.30
N LEU A 159 -8.54 -17.93 25.18
CA LEU A 159 -9.78 -18.56 24.70
C LEU A 159 -10.04 -18.27 23.23
N ARG A 160 -9.88 -17.00 22.83
CA ARG A 160 -10.27 -16.53 21.50
C ARG A 160 -9.42 -15.33 21.12
N PHE A 161 -8.99 -15.30 19.85
CA PHE A 161 -8.30 -14.15 19.26
C PHE A 161 -9.09 -13.68 18.05
N ILE A 162 -9.68 -12.50 18.14
CA ILE A 162 -10.55 -11.94 17.11
C ILE A 162 -10.06 -10.56 16.70
N GLY A 163 -10.24 -10.23 15.44
CA GLY A 163 -9.76 -8.95 14.94
C GLY A 163 -10.27 -8.57 13.56
N THR A 164 -9.63 -7.52 13.05
CA THR A 164 -9.88 -6.96 11.73
C THR A 164 -8.60 -6.93 10.91
N ILE A 165 -8.75 -6.90 9.60
CA ILE A 165 -7.68 -6.75 8.62
C ILE A 165 -8.10 -5.69 7.59
N LEU A 166 -7.16 -4.84 7.20
CA LEU A 166 -7.33 -3.79 6.22
C LEU A 166 -6.22 -3.84 5.19
N ASP A 167 -6.56 -3.77 3.91
CA ASP A 167 -5.58 -3.52 2.86
C ASP A 167 -5.13 -2.05 2.91
N ILE A 168 -3.83 -1.84 3.12
CA ILE A 168 -3.18 -0.53 3.18
C ILE A 168 -2.15 -0.36 2.04
N THR A 169 -2.22 -1.18 0.99
CA THR A 169 -1.30 -1.16 -0.15
C THR A 169 -1.29 0.19 -0.85
N ALA A 170 -2.46 0.73 -1.18
CA ALA A 170 -2.59 2.04 -1.82
C ALA A 170 -2.00 3.16 -0.94
N LYS A 171 -2.18 3.06 0.38
CA LYS A 171 -1.60 4.01 1.35
C LYS A 171 -0.07 3.94 1.33
N LYS A 172 0.51 2.73 1.40
CA LYS A 172 1.97 2.54 1.36
C LYS A 172 2.59 2.99 0.03
N GLN A 173 1.92 2.75 -1.09
CA GLN A 173 2.36 3.22 -2.41
C GLN A 173 2.36 4.75 -2.50
N ALA A 174 1.32 5.40 -1.97
CA ALA A 174 1.27 6.86 -1.91
C ALA A 174 2.37 7.43 -1.00
N GLU A 175 2.59 6.84 0.18
CA GLU A 175 3.68 7.23 1.09
C GLU A 175 5.06 7.08 0.45
N ALA A 176 5.30 5.98 -0.27
CA ALA A 176 6.55 5.75 -0.99
C ALA A 176 6.77 6.79 -2.09
N THR A 177 5.73 7.10 -2.88
CA THR A 177 5.80 8.12 -3.94
C THR A 177 6.13 9.49 -3.36
N ILE A 178 5.43 9.90 -2.30
CA ILE A 178 5.68 11.19 -1.62
C ILE A 178 7.12 11.24 -1.08
N LYS A 179 7.61 10.14 -0.52
CA LYS A 179 8.98 10.07 -0.01
C LYS A 179 10.00 10.27 -1.12
N THR A 180 9.85 9.57 -2.25
CA THR A 180 10.73 9.72 -3.41
C THR A 180 10.70 11.14 -3.98
N ASP A 181 9.51 11.74 -4.11
CA ASP A 181 9.36 13.12 -4.59
C ASP A 181 10.03 14.14 -3.65
N LEU A 182 9.93 13.91 -2.34
CA LEU A 182 10.57 14.75 -1.33
C LEU A 182 12.10 14.65 -1.40
N GLU A 183 12.64 13.43 -1.50
CA GLU A 183 14.08 13.19 -1.66
C GLU A 183 14.60 13.89 -2.93
N ALA A 184 13.88 13.76 -4.05
CA ALA A 184 14.21 14.44 -5.30
C ALA A 184 14.20 15.97 -5.15
N THR A 185 13.17 16.52 -4.50
CA THR A 185 13.03 17.97 -4.28
C THR A 185 14.15 18.51 -3.38
N GLN A 186 14.51 17.79 -2.32
CA GLN A 186 15.60 18.17 -1.42
C GLN A 186 16.94 18.18 -2.15
N LEU A 187 17.23 17.14 -2.93
CA LEU A 187 18.46 17.06 -3.72
C LEU A 187 18.59 18.24 -4.70
N LEU A 188 17.52 18.57 -5.43
CA LEU A 188 17.51 19.70 -6.35
C LEU A 188 17.73 21.04 -5.65
N ARG A 189 17.11 21.25 -4.49
CA ARG A 189 17.29 22.48 -3.70
C ARG A 189 18.73 22.61 -3.19
N ASP A 190 19.30 21.53 -2.68
CA ASP A 190 20.65 21.53 -2.11
C ASP A 190 21.71 21.69 -3.21
N LEU A 191 21.47 21.12 -4.40
CA LEU A 191 22.26 21.36 -5.59
C LEU A 191 22.17 22.82 -6.05
N SER A 192 20.97 23.40 -6.12
CA SER A 192 20.79 24.80 -6.50
C SER A 192 21.49 25.76 -5.54
N THR A 193 21.57 25.42 -4.25
CA THR A 193 22.26 26.26 -3.26
C THR A 193 23.77 26.20 -3.46
N ARG A 194 24.33 25.00 -3.67
CA ARG A 194 25.76 24.80 -3.92
C ARG A 194 26.24 25.43 -5.22
N LEU A 195 25.42 25.35 -6.28
CA LEU A 195 25.68 26.00 -7.58
C LEU A 195 25.88 27.52 -7.49
N VAL A 196 25.31 28.17 -6.48
CA VAL A 196 25.46 29.62 -6.26
C VAL A 196 26.75 29.95 -5.50
N SER A 197 27.31 29.01 -4.73
CA SER A 197 28.46 29.24 -3.84
C SER A 197 29.77 28.62 -4.31
N GLU A 198 29.74 27.68 -5.25
CA GLU A 198 30.93 26.96 -5.72
C GLU A 198 31.59 27.69 -6.89
N ASP A 199 32.85 28.07 -6.72
CA ASP A 199 33.63 28.79 -7.73
C ASP A 199 34.29 27.84 -8.75
N ASN A 200 34.38 26.54 -8.45
CA ASN A 200 34.96 25.55 -9.35
C ASN A 200 33.92 24.93 -10.29
N VAL A 201 33.90 25.41 -11.53
CA VAL A 201 32.99 24.96 -12.60
C VAL A 201 33.08 23.46 -12.88
N GLN A 202 34.25 22.83 -12.71
CA GLN A 202 34.41 21.40 -12.93
C GLN A 202 33.64 20.56 -11.90
N VAL A 203 33.70 20.97 -10.63
CA VAL A 203 32.95 20.33 -9.53
C VAL A 203 31.45 20.44 -9.79
N LEU A 204 31.00 21.59 -10.31
CA LEU A 204 29.59 21.80 -10.64
C LEU A 204 29.07 20.80 -11.69
N TYR A 205 29.85 20.53 -12.74
CA TYR A 205 29.45 19.55 -13.76
C TYR A 205 29.33 18.14 -13.19
N GLU A 206 30.26 17.74 -12.32
CA GLU A 206 30.24 16.44 -11.64
C GLU A 206 29.03 16.33 -10.70
N GLU A 207 28.73 17.38 -9.93
CA GLU A 207 27.58 17.39 -9.02
C GLU A 207 26.23 17.35 -9.77
N ILE A 208 26.08 18.12 -10.85
CA ILE A 208 24.86 18.09 -11.67
C ILE A 208 24.68 16.70 -12.29
N LEU A 209 25.76 16.11 -12.80
CA LEU A 209 25.72 14.79 -13.39
C LEU A 209 25.35 13.72 -12.34
N ALA A 210 25.97 13.75 -11.17
CA ALA A 210 25.67 12.83 -10.07
C ALA A 210 24.21 12.91 -9.64
N ALA A 211 23.67 14.13 -9.52
CA ALA A 211 22.26 14.34 -9.17
C ALA A 211 21.32 13.81 -10.27
N ALA A 212 21.62 14.06 -11.55
CA ALA A 212 20.81 13.56 -12.66
C ALA A 212 20.78 12.02 -12.70
N ILE A 213 21.93 11.37 -12.48
CA ILE A 213 22.03 9.91 -12.40
C ILE A 213 21.18 9.38 -11.24
N HIS A 214 21.27 10.02 -10.06
CA HIS A 214 20.51 9.59 -8.89
C HIS A 214 18.99 9.77 -9.08
N LEU A 215 18.55 10.93 -9.56
CA LEU A 215 17.13 11.27 -9.77
C LEU A 215 16.45 10.37 -10.81
N LEU A 216 17.19 9.98 -11.84
CA LEU A 216 16.67 9.13 -12.91
C LEU A 216 16.91 7.63 -12.65
N HIS A 217 17.51 7.29 -11.51
CA HIS A 217 17.97 5.93 -11.19
C HIS A 217 18.77 5.31 -12.36
N ALA A 218 19.65 6.09 -12.96
CA ALA A 218 20.49 5.65 -14.07
C ALA A 218 21.77 4.97 -13.55
N ASP A 219 22.37 4.10 -14.37
CA ASP A 219 23.63 3.42 -14.02
C ASP A 219 24.87 4.30 -14.26
N ALA A 220 24.79 5.18 -15.25
CA ALA A 220 25.90 6.00 -15.72
C ALA A 220 25.41 7.24 -16.47
N GLY A 221 26.31 8.20 -16.69
CA GLY A 221 25.98 9.40 -17.46
C GLY A 221 27.20 10.21 -17.88
N THR A 222 26.94 11.16 -18.78
CA THR A 222 27.93 12.15 -19.24
C THR A 222 27.31 13.52 -19.29
N MET A 223 28.12 14.55 -19.08
CA MET A 223 27.79 15.92 -19.43
C MET A 223 28.74 16.36 -20.55
N GLN A 224 28.19 16.98 -21.59
CA GLN A 224 28.93 17.39 -22.78
C GLN A 224 28.61 18.84 -23.14
N ILE A 225 29.58 19.54 -23.72
CA ILE A 225 29.40 20.89 -24.28
C ILE A 225 29.73 20.86 -25.76
N LEU A 226 28.99 21.64 -26.55
CA LEU A 226 29.28 21.84 -27.96
C LEU A 226 30.44 22.84 -28.09
N ASP A 227 31.52 22.43 -28.74
CA ASP A 227 32.55 23.35 -29.24
C ASP A 227 32.11 23.92 -30.60
N GLU A 228 31.73 25.20 -30.61
CA GLU A 228 31.24 25.87 -31.82
C GLU A 228 32.28 25.91 -32.94
N ALA A 229 33.58 25.92 -32.63
CA ALA A 229 34.64 26.03 -33.63
C ALA A 229 34.84 24.72 -34.40
N THR A 230 34.71 23.60 -33.69
CA THR A 230 34.97 22.27 -34.25
C THR A 230 33.70 21.49 -34.57
N GLN A 231 32.54 21.95 -34.06
CA GLN A 231 31.26 21.23 -34.12
C GLN A 231 31.32 19.85 -33.46
N ASP A 232 32.10 19.74 -32.39
CA ASP A 232 32.21 18.52 -31.60
C ASP A 232 31.61 18.69 -30.20
N LEU A 233 30.99 17.63 -29.70
CA LEU A 233 30.59 17.48 -28.32
C LEU A 233 31.80 17.01 -27.49
N LEU A 234 32.23 17.86 -26.57
CA LEU A 234 33.33 17.61 -25.64
C LEU A 234 32.78 17.21 -24.28
N MET A 235 33.31 16.12 -23.74
CA MET A 235 32.90 15.59 -22.45
C MET A 235 33.46 16.42 -21.29
N LEU A 236 32.56 17.02 -20.51
CA LEU A 236 32.85 17.83 -19.33
C LEU A 236 32.94 16.99 -18.05
N ALA A 237 32.03 16.03 -17.88
CA ALA A 237 31.98 15.14 -16.73
C ALA A 237 31.46 13.76 -17.11
N THR A 238 31.89 12.74 -16.36
CA THR A 238 31.48 11.34 -16.55
C THR A 238 31.31 10.65 -15.21
N GLN A 239 30.33 9.75 -15.12
CA GLN A 239 30.17 8.90 -13.95
C GLN A 239 29.58 7.55 -14.38
N GLY A 240 30.07 6.45 -13.78
CA GLY A 240 29.58 5.09 -14.05
C GLY A 240 30.02 4.48 -15.39
N LEU A 241 30.88 5.16 -16.15
CA LEU A 241 31.43 4.68 -17.44
C LEU A 241 32.87 4.18 -17.28
N ASP A 242 33.23 3.11 -18.00
CA ASP A 242 34.60 2.62 -18.01
C ASP A 242 35.55 3.56 -18.77
N ARG A 243 36.84 3.50 -18.43
CA ARG A 243 37.85 4.39 -18.97
C ARG A 243 38.04 4.29 -20.49
N THR A 244 37.91 3.09 -21.06
CA THR A 244 38.09 2.88 -22.50
C THR A 244 36.93 3.46 -23.29
N PHE A 245 35.73 3.35 -22.75
CA PHE A 245 34.52 3.95 -23.29
C PHE A 245 34.59 5.48 -23.26
N VAL A 246 34.96 6.04 -22.10
CA VAL A 246 35.15 7.50 -21.95
C VAL A 246 36.20 8.02 -22.92
N GLN A 247 37.35 7.36 -23.07
CA GLN A 247 38.39 7.79 -24.00
C GLN A 247 37.92 7.78 -25.46
N HIS A 248 37.11 6.80 -25.84
CA HIS A 248 36.60 6.71 -27.19
C HIS A 248 35.56 7.79 -27.51
N PHE A 249 34.65 8.07 -26.58
CA PHE A 249 33.57 9.05 -26.75
C PHE A 249 33.89 10.41 -26.15
N TYR A 250 35.16 10.66 -25.78
CA TYR A 250 35.59 11.92 -25.18
C TYR A 250 35.23 13.13 -26.06
N ARG A 251 35.29 12.91 -27.38
CA ARG A 251 34.93 13.87 -28.42
C ARG A 251 34.05 13.17 -29.45
N VAL A 252 32.86 13.71 -29.70
CA VAL A 252 31.87 13.14 -30.62
C VAL A 252 31.39 14.21 -31.58
N ASP A 253 31.36 13.91 -32.87
CA ASP A 253 30.80 14.81 -33.88
C ASP A 253 29.32 15.12 -33.58
N ALA A 254 28.99 16.40 -33.49
CA ALA A 254 27.64 16.88 -33.19
C ALA A 254 26.58 16.43 -34.20
N SER A 255 26.98 16.12 -35.44
CA SER A 255 26.12 15.62 -36.51
C SER A 255 25.94 14.10 -36.52
N SER A 256 26.63 13.38 -35.64
CA SER A 256 26.57 11.91 -35.55
C SER A 256 25.17 11.41 -35.13
N ASN A 257 24.85 10.18 -35.54
CA ASN A 257 23.64 9.47 -35.09
C ASN A 257 23.72 8.93 -33.65
N THR A 258 24.63 9.46 -32.83
CA THR A 258 24.63 9.19 -31.39
C THR A 258 23.41 9.83 -30.72
N SER A 259 23.04 9.39 -29.52
CA SER A 259 21.89 9.97 -28.81
C SER A 259 22.07 11.47 -28.57
N CYS A 260 23.28 11.91 -28.20
CA CYS A 260 23.57 13.32 -27.99
C CYS A 260 23.58 14.14 -29.29
N GLY A 261 24.12 13.61 -30.39
CA GLY A 261 24.07 14.25 -31.70
C GLY A 261 22.63 14.42 -32.22
N LEU A 262 21.80 13.38 -32.10
CA LEU A 262 20.37 13.45 -32.46
C LEU A 262 19.59 14.45 -31.59
N ALA A 263 19.88 14.49 -30.29
CA ALA A 263 19.23 15.43 -29.36
C ALA A 263 19.57 16.87 -29.71
N LEU A 264 20.83 17.14 -30.04
CA LEU A 264 21.29 18.47 -30.45
C LEU A 264 20.70 18.87 -31.80
N LYS A 265 20.74 17.98 -32.80
CA LYS A 265 20.21 18.22 -34.15
C LYS A 265 18.72 18.55 -34.16
N ASN A 266 17.94 17.86 -33.33
CA ASN A 266 16.49 18.04 -33.27
C ASN A 266 16.06 19.13 -32.27
N GLY A 267 16.98 19.61 -31.41
CA GLY A 267 16.66 20.53 -30.31
C GLY A 267 15.71 19.95 -29.26
N THR A 268 15.49 18.63 -29.28
CA THR A 268 14.57 17.93 -28.39
C THR A 268 15.25 16.72 -27.78
N ARG A 269 14.69 16.21 -26.68
CA ARG A 269 15.14 14.95 -26.07
C ARG A 269 15.18 13.81 -27.10
N SER A 270 16.26 13.03 -27.09
CA SER A 270 16.38 11.79 -27.88
C SER A 270 16.42 10.56 -26.97
N PHE A 271 16.00 9.42 -27.52
CA PHE A 271 16.08 8.10 -26.89
C PHE A 271 16.61 7.10 -27.92
N ILE A 272 17.55 6.26 -27.53
CA ILE A 272 18.04 5.15 -28.34
C ILE A 272 18.01 3.88 -27.51
N ASN A 273 17.45 2.80 -28.06
CA ASN A 273 17.54 1.45 -27.51
C ASN A 273 18.60 0.69 -28.30
N PHE A 274 19.73 0.36 -27.68
CA PHE A 274 20.88 -0.26 -28.34
C PHE A 274 20.72 -1.77 -28.57
N ASN A 275 19.73 -2.40 -27.95
CA ASN A 275 19.45 -3.83 -28.05
C ASN A 275 18.51 -4.22 -29.22
N VAL A 276 18.14 -3.27 -30.07
CA VAL A 276 17.23 -3.50 -31.20
C VAL A 276 18.03 -3.74 -32.50
N PRO A 277 17.74 -4.77 -33.32
CA PRO A 277 18.51 -5.10 -34.52
C PRO A 277 18.52 -4.02 -35.62
N GLU A 278 17.55 -3.10 -35.59
CA GLU A 278 17.26 -2.11 -36.65
C GLU A 278 17.84 -0.72 -36.36
N VAL A 279 18.67 -0.57 -35.33
CA VAL A 279 19.31 0.72 -35.04
C VAL A 279 20.26 1.08 -36.18
N ASP A 280 19.94 2.16 -36.89
CA ASP A 280 20.83 2.77 -37.90
C ASP A 280 22.08 3.32 -37.20
N ASP A 281 23.16 2.53 -37.23
CA ASP A 281 24.42 2.78 -36.50
C ASP A 281 25.62 2.97 -37.45
N PRO A 282 25.62 4.00 -38.31
CA PRO A 282 26.67 4.22 -39.31
C PRO A 282 28.05 4.48 -38.68
N HIS A 283 28.10 4.86 -37.40
CA HIS A 283 29.32 5.15 -36.66
C HIS A 283 29.69 4.06 -35.63
N GLY A 284 28.94 2.96 -35.53
CA GLY A 284 29.21 1.86 -34.60
C GLY A 284 29.04 2.22 -33.11
N SER A 285 28.36 3.34 -32.81
CA SER A 285 28.14 3.84 -31.47
C SER A 285 27.18 2.96 -30.69
N ALA A 286 26.04 2.59 -31.29
CA ALA A 286 25.02 1.75 -30.65
C ALA A 286 25.59 0.37 -30.30
N LYS A 287 26.32 -0.25 -31.23
CA LYS A 287 26.99 -1.53 -31.01
C LYS A 287 27.98 -1.47 -29.85
N ARG A 288 28.74 -0.37 -29.73
CA ARG A 288 29.73 -0.21 -28.67
C ARG A 288 29.09 0.02 -27.30
N HIS A 289 27.99 0.77 -27.22
CA HIS A 289 27.19 0.90 -25.99
C HIS A 289 26.66 -0.47 -25.54
N PHE A 290 26.10 -1.26 -26.47
CA PHE A 290 25.60 -2.61 -26.17
C PHE A 290 26.72 -3.55 -25.69
N GLN A 291 27.89 -3.52 -26.33
CA GLN A 291 29.05 -4.31 -25.91
C GLN A 291 29.60 -3.90 -24.53
N ALA A 292 29.44 -2.63 -24.15
CA ALA A 292 29.79 -2.13 -22.82
C ALA A 292 28.70 -2.41 -21.76
N GLY A 293 27.58 -3.04 -22.15
CA GLY A 293 26.49 -3.43 -21.24
C GLY A 293 25.35 -2.41 -21.13
N TYR A 294 25.41 -1.29 -21.85
CA TYR A 294 24.35 -0.27 -21.85
C TYR A 294 23.29 -0.63 -22.90
N LEU A 295 22.03 -0.74 -22.45
CA LEU A 295 20.93 -1.18 -23.31
C LEU A 295 20.15 -0.02 -23.93
N SER A 296 20.20 1.17 -23.33
CA SER A 296 19.56 2.37 -23.85
C SER A 296 20.28 3.63 -23.40
N ALA A 297 20.03 4.74 -24.09
CA ALA A 297 20.46 6.06 -23.68
C ALA A 297 19.38 7.09 -23.95
N GLN A 298 19.37 8.12 -23.09
CA GLN A 298 18.54 9.30 -23.22
C GLN A 298 19.46 10.52 -23.19
N SER A 299 19.30 11.44 -24.14
CA SER A 299 20.05 12.70 -24.15
C SER A 299 19.10 13.90 -24.21
N THR A 300 19.28 14.86 -23.31
CA THR A 300 18.49 16.11 -23.23
C THR A 300 19.40 17.27 -23.59
N PRO A 301 19.06 18.09 -24.60
CA PRO A 301 19.85 19.30 -24.89
C PRO A 301 19.65 20.31 -23.75
N LEU A 302 20.76 20.84 -23.23
CA LEU A 302 20.76 21.93 -22.26
C LEU A 302 20.83 23.24 -23.02
N ILE A 303 19.71 23.95 -23.11
CA ILE A 303 19.61 25.21 -23.87
C ILE A 303 19.63 26.36 -22.87
N SER A 304 20.47 27.38 -23.08
CA SER A 304 20.43 28.57 -22.24
C SER A 304 19.08 29.28 -22.38
N ARG A 305 18.72 30.14 -21.41
CA ARG A 305 17.54 31.01 -21.50
C ARG A 305 17.51 31.91 -22.76
N ASN A 306 18.63 32.04 -23.46
CA ASN A 306 18.77 32.85 -24.66
C ASN A 306 18.60 32.02 -25.95
N GLY A 307 18.27 30.72 -25.84
CA GLY A 307 18.08 29.83 -27.00
C GLY A 307 19.37 29.39 -27.69
N LYS A 308 20.53 29.68 -27.08
CA LYS A 308 21.85 29.22 -27.52
C LYS A 308 22.41 28.20 -26.54
#